data_AF-A0A1Q6KIG5-F1
#
_entry.id   AF-A0A1Q6KIG5-F1
#
_cell.length_a   1.000
_cell.length_b   1.000
_cell.length_c   1.000
_cell.angle_alpha   90.00
_cell.angle_beta   90.00
_cell.angle_gamma   90.00
#
_symmetry.space_group_name_H-M   'P 1'
#
loop_
_entity.id
_entity.type
_entity.pdbx_description
1 polymer ?
#
loop_
_entity_poly.entity_id
_entity_poly.type
_entity_poly.pdbx_seq_one_letter_code
_entity_poly.pdbx_strand_id
1 'polypeptide(L)'
;MQKFFSEFKHLDKETYRIMKYGLLFSGIVCLAAVGVLLFYIFLEAQFFYHLGLSLLKSSFTFAVEFIVCGIIVDFIKNKGI
;
A
#
# COMPACT_ATOMS: atom_id res chain seq x y z
N MET A 1 -3.49 -6.88 -19.16
CA MET A 1 -2.61 -6.26 -18.13
C MET A 1 -1.77 -5.09 -18.63
N GLN A 2 -1.28 -5.07 -19.88
CA GLN A 2 -0.38 -3.98 -20.34
C GLN A 2 -1.03 -2.58 -20.45
N LYS A 3 -2.34 -2.48 -20.66
CA LYS A 3 -3.05 -1.18 -20.76
C LYS A 3 -3.06 -0.37 -19.46
N PHE A 4 -3.07 -1.02 -18.29
CA PHE A 4 -3.03 -0.30 -17.01
C PHE A 4 -1.70 0.43 -16.83
N PHE A 5 -0.58 -0.24 -17.07
CA PHE A 5 0.76 0.36 -16.91
C PHE A 5 1.04 1.53 -17.86
N SER A 6 0.43 1.56 -19.05
CA SER A 6 0.57 2.68 -19.99
C SER A 6 -0.20 3.94 -19.56
N GLU A 7 -1.37 3.79 -18.92
CA GLU A 7 -2.09 4.92 -18.33
C GLU A 7 -1.32 5.49 -17.12
N PHE A 8 -0.68 4.62 -16.33
CA PHE A 8 0.21 5.08 -15.25
C PHE A 8 1.47 5.84 -15.77
N LYS A 9 1.81 5.72 -17.05
CA LYS A 9 2.97 6.41 -17.64
C LYS A 9 2.65 7.86 -18.02
N HIS A 10 1.37 8.19 -18.13
CA HIS A 10 0.86 9.55 -18.34
C HIS A 10 0.49 10.26 -17.02
N LEU A 11 0.65 9.58 -15.88
CA LEU A 11 0.50 10.20 -14.57
C LEU A 11 1.47 11.35 -14.40
N ASP A 12 0.97 12.40 -13.79
CA ASP A 12 1.80 13.50 -13.35
C ASP A 12 2.94 12.98 -12.46
N LYS A 13 4.16 13.46 -12.75
CA LYS A 13 5.40 12.96 -12.14
C LYS A 13 5.37 13.05 -10.61
N GLU A 14 4.64 14.04 -10.07
CA GLU A 14 4.43 14.20 -8.64
C GLU A 14 3.49 13.13 -8.07
N THR A 15 2.34 12.91 -8.72
CA THR A 15 1.35 11.90 -8.30
C THR A 15 1.95 10.50 -8.34
N TYR A 16 2.71 10.18 -9.38
CA TYR A 16 3.44 8.91 -9.46
C TYR A 16 4.46 8.75 -8.32
N ARG A 17 5.17 9.83 -7.95
CA ARG A 17 6.11 9.82 -6.82
C ARG A 17 5.38 9.52 -5.52
N ILE A 18 4.29 10.24 -5.23
CA ILE A 18 3.51 10.08 -4.00
C ILE A 18 2.96 8.65 -3.91
N MET A 19 2.39 8.13 -5.00
CA MET A 19 1.85 6.78 -5.06
C MET A 19 2.95 5.73 -4.82
N LYS A 20 4.13 5.91 -5.42
CA LYS A 20 5.28 5.02 -5.22
C LYS A 20 5.76 5.03 -3.77
N TYR A 21 5.86 6.20 -3.13
CA TYR A 21 6.25 6.32 -1.72
C TYR A 21 5.19 5.71 -0.78
N GLY A 22 3.90 5.92 -1.06
CA GLY A 22 2.80 5.31 -0.29
C GLY A 22 2.80 3.79 -0.40
N LEU A 23 3.06 3.24 -1.59
CA LEU A 23 3.19 1.79 -1.80
C LEU A 23 4.42 1.23 -1.07
N LEU A 24 5.53 1.96 -1.09
CA LEU A 24 6.76 1.58 -0.39
C LEU A 24 6.55 1.57 1.13
N PHE A 25 5.82 2.57 1.66
CA PHE A 25 5.39 2.61 3.05
C PHE A 25 4.52 1.40 3.42
N SER A 26 3.51 1.08 2.61
CA SER A 26 2.71 -0.14 2.81
C SER A 26 3.59 -1.40 2.79
N GLY A 27 4.57 -1.50 1.88
CA GLY A 27 5.52 -2.61 1.87
C GLY A 27 6.30 -2.77 3.17
N ILE A 28 6.73 -1.67 3.78
CA ILE A 28 7.43 -1.67 5.08
C ILE A 28 6.50 -2.14 6.20
N VAL A 29 5.24 -1.66 6.22
CA VAL A 29 4.24 -2.09 7.22
C VAL A 29 3.93 -3.59 7.06
N CYS A 30 3.86 -4.09 5.83
CA CYS A 30 3.68 -5.51 5.54
C CYS A 30 4.85 -6.35 6.07
N LEU A 31 6.10 -5.91 5.84
CA LEU A 31 7.29 -6.56 6.38
C LEU A 31 7.30 -6.57 7.91
N ALA A 32 6.89 -5.46 8.54
CA ALA A 32 6.74 -5.41 9.99
C ALA A 32 5.67 -6.40 10.48
N ALA A 33 4.53 -6.50 9.80
CA ALA A 33 3.48 -7.46 10.12
C ALA A 33 3.98 -8.91 10.02
N VAL A 34 4.71 -9.25 8.95
CA VAL A 34 5.34 -10.58 8.79
C VAL A 34 6.33 -10.85 9.92
N GLY A 35 7.14 -9.87 10.31
CA GLY A 35 8.03 -9.98 11.46
C GLY A 35 7.27 -10.32 12.75
N VAL A 36 6.17 -9.62 13.03
CA VAL A 36 5.30 -9.90 14.19
C VAL A 36 4.69 -11.30 14.14
N LEU A 37 4.23 -11.76 12.96
CA LEU A 37 3.74 -13.13 12.79
C LEU A 37 4.84 -14.19 12.98
N LEU A 38 6.07 -13.91 12.56
CA LEU A 38 7.20 -14.80 12.81
C LEU A 38 7.49 -14.90 14.30
N PHE A 39 7.49 -13.79 15.04
CA PHE A 39 7.64 -13.80 16.49
C PHE A 39 6.54 -14.59 17.20
N TYR A 40 5.30 -14.57 16.68
CA TYR A 40 4.23 -15.44 17.18
C TYR A 40 4.61 -16.93 17.12
N ILE A 41 5.25 -17.39 16.04
CA ILE A 41 5.66 -18.80 15.89
C ILE A 41 6.67 -19.19 16.98
N PHE A 42 7.51 -18.25 17.43
CA PHE A 42 8.52 -18.50 18.47
C PHE A 42 7.99 -18.34 19.91
N LEU A 43 7.00 -17.47 20.15
CA LEU A 43 6.50 -17.16 21.50
C LEU A 43 5.13 -17.79 21.83
N GLU A 44 4.44 -18.41 20.87
CA GLU A 44 3.09 -19.04 21.00
C GLU A 44 2.00 -18.16 21.64
N ALA A 45 2.21 -16.85 21.69
CA ALA A 45 1.25 -15.92 22.30
C ALA A 45 0.16 -15.49 21.31
N GLN A 46 -1.09 -15.90 21.56
CA GLN A 46 -2.28 -15.58 20.76
C GLN A 46 -2.47 -14.07 20.47
N PHE A 47 -1.97 -13.20 21.35
CA PHE A 47 -2.05 -11.75 21.16
C PHE A 47 -1.30 -11.28 19.89
N PHE A 48 -0.11 -11.82 19.63
CA PHE A 48 0.70 -11.44 18.47
C PHE A 48 0.10 -11.91 17.15
N TYR A 49 -0.61 -13.04 17.16
CA TYR A 49 -1.33 -13.51 15.99
C TYR A 49 -2.39 -12.50 15.55
N HIS A 50 -3.26 -12.06 16.47
CA HIS A 50 -4.33 -11.13 16.15
C HIS A 50 -3.79 -9.72 15.79
N LEU A 51 -2.74 -9.28 16.48
CA LEU A 51 -2.07 -8.01 16.19
C LEU A 51 -1.42 -8.02 14.79
N GLY A 52 -0.68 -9.08 14.49
CA GLY A 52 -0.03 -9.28 13.20
C GLY A 52 -1.02 -9.36 12.04
N LEU A 53 -2.14 -10.06 12.22
CA LEU A 53 -3.19 -10.18 11.20
C LEU A 53 -3.88 -8.84 10.93
N SER A 54 -4.18 -8.06 11.98
CA SER A 54 -4.71 -6.71 11.83
C SER A 54 -3.74 -5.78 11.10
N LEU A 55 -2.44 -5.85 11.45
CA LEU A 55 -1.39 -5.10 10.78
C LEU A 55 -1.29 -5.48 9.29
N LEU A 56 -1.28 -6.77 8.98
CA LEU A 56 -1.25 -7.27 7.61
C LEU A 56 -2.45 -6.76 6.81
N LYS A 57 -3.66 -6.86 7.38
CA LYS A 57 -4.90 -6.38 6.75
C LYS A 57 -4.83 -4.88 6.48
N SER A 58 -4.40 -4.09 7.48
CA SER A 58 -4.26 -2.64 7.35
C SER A 58 -3.24 -2.25 6.27
N SER A 59 -2.13 -2.99 6.16
CA SER A 59 -1.12 -2.78 5.12
C SER A 59 -1.70 -2.88 3.72
N PHE A 60 -2.50 -3.92 3.45
CA PHE A 60 -3.16 -4.09 2.16
C PHE A 60 -4.20 -3.00 1.91
N THR A 61 -4.97 -2.60 2.94
CA THR A 61 -5.90 -1.47 2.82
C THR A 61 -5.16 -0.18 2.44
N PHE A 62 -4.05 0.14 3.10
CA PHE A 62 -3.22 1.30 2.75
C PHE A 62 -2.68 1.20 1.31
N ALA A 63 -2.21 0.04 0.86
CA ALA A 63 -1.73 -0.13 -0.51
C ALA A 63 -2.81 0.24 -1.54
N VAL A 64 -4.02 -0.29 -1.37
CA VAL A 64 -5.15 -0.01 -2.26
C VAL A 64 -5.54 1.46 -2.19
N GLU A 65 -5.61 2.03 -1.00
CA GLU A 65 -6.01 3.42 -0.79
C GLU A 65 -5.01 4.41 -1.41
N PHE A 66 -3.71 4.15 -1.29
CA PHE A 66 -2.68 4.96 -1.98
C PHE A 66 -2.80 4.87 -3.50
N ILE A 67 -3.10 3.69 -4.06
CA ILE A 67 -3.31 3.52 -5.50
C ILE A 67 -4.56 4.29 -5.95
N VAL A 68 -5.69 4.09 -5.27
CA VAL A 68 -6.97 4.73 -5.63
C VAL A 68 -6.88 6.25 -5.48
N CYS A 69 -6.35 6.77 -4.37
CA CYS A 69 -6.12 8.21 -4.21
C CYS A 69 -5.16 8.77 -5.24
N GLY A 70 -4.09 8.03 -5.58
CA GLY A 70 -3.15 8.44 -6.63
C GLY A 70 -3.86 8.60 -7.99
N ILE A 71 -4.71 7.64 -8.36
CA ILE A 71 -5.48 7.72 -9.62
C ILE A 71 -6.48 8.88 -9.59
N ILE A 72 -7.21 9.07 -8.49
CA ILE A 72 -8.22 10.15 -8.36
C ILE A 72 -7.55 11.52 -8.45
N VAL A 73 -6.46 11.74 -7.71
CA VAL A 73 -5.72 13.02 -7.71
C VAL A 73 -5.17 13.33 -9.10
N ASP A 74 -4.64 12.33 -9.80
CA ASP A 74 -4.19 12.52 -11.17
C ASP A 74 -5.32 12.86 -12.13
N PHE A 75 -6.46 12.17 -12.01
CA PHE A 75 -7.63 12.46 -12.83
C PHE A 75 -8.11 13.90 -12.62
N ILE A 76 -8.13 14.39 -11.37
CA ILE A 76 -8.47 15.78 -11.04
C ILE A 76 -7.46 16.75 -11.66
N LYS A 77 -6.16 16.46 -11.53
CA LYS A 77 -5.07 17.35 -12.00
C LYS A 77 -4.98 17.40 -13.53
N ASN A 78 -5.26 16.28 -14.21
CA ASN A 78 -5.10 16.14 -15.66
C ASN A 78 -6.38 16.47 -16.45
N LYS A 79 -7.58 16.21 -15.91
CA LYS A 79 -8.88 16.57 -16.52
C LYS A 79 -9.53 17.81 -15.91
N GLY A 80 -8.72 18.68 -15.30
CA GLY A 80 -9.15 19.86 -14.55
C GLY A 80 -10.48 20.45 -14.99
N ILE A 81 -11.43 20.42 -14.05
CA ILE A 81 -12.32 21.57 -13.82
C ILE A 81 -11.43 22.70 -13.29
#